data_AF-A0A954VBJ6-F1
#
_entry.id   AF-A0A954VBJ6-F1
#
_cell.length_a   1.000
_cell.length_b   1.000
_cell.length_c   1.000
_cell.angle_alpha   90.00
_cell.angle_beta   90.00
_cell.angle_gamma   90.00
#
_symmetry.space_group_name_H-M   'P 1'
#
loop_
_entity.id
_entity.type
_entity.pdbx_description
1 polymer ?
#
loop_
_entity_poly.entity_id
_entity_poly.type
_entity_poly.pdbx_seq_one_letter_code
_entity_poly.pdbx_strand_id
1 'polypeptide(L)' 'MRTRTRSSSIDKGSQAIRNHPEGFACVKVVDSGIGMSDEVVAHIFEPFYTTKMPGKGTGLGLSTVFGKASRRAAE' A
#
# COMPACT_ATOMS: atom_id res chain seq x y z
N MET A 1 -5.16 7.84 8.76
CA MET A 1 -6.09 6.75 9.13
C MET A 1 -5.42 5.79 10.11
N ARG A 2 -5.87 5.76 11.37
CA ARG A 2 -5.30 4.91 12.42
C ARG A 2 -6.22 3.70 12.64
N THR A 3 -5.92 2.59 11.98
CA THR A 3 -6.57 1.30 12.27
C THR A 3 -5.53 0.37 12.89
N ARG A 4 -5.70 0.12 14.19
CA ARG A 4 -4.86 -0.78 14.97
C ARG A 4 -5.01 -2.21 14.45
N THR A 5 -3.92 -2.81 13.98
CA THR A 5 -3.80 -4.26 13.80
C THR A 5 -2.33 -4.63 13.95
N ARG A 6 -2.03 -5.61 14.83
CA ARG A 6 -0.67 -6.06 15.12
C ARG A 6 -0.02 -6.63 13.85
N SER A 7 1.25 -6.30 13.61
CA SER A 7 2.14 -7.00 12.69
C SER A 7 2.93 -8.06 13.47
N SER A 8 3.06 -9.25 12.90
CA SER A 8 4.14 -10.19 13.22
C SER A 8 5.27 -10.02 12.20
N SER A 9 6.50 -10.13 12.67
CA SER A 9 7.70 -10.17 11.83
C SER A 9 7.65 -11.37 10.90
N ILE A 10 8.09 -11.18 9.64
CA ILE A 10 8.40 -12.30 8.75
C ILE A 10 9.72 -12.88 9.25
N ASP A 11 9.64 -13.70 10.28
CA ASP A 11 10.65 -14.72 10.55
C ASP A 11 10.52 -15.78 9.45
N LYS A 12 11.64 -16.34 8.99
CA LYS A 12 11.63 -17.48 8.07
C LYS A 12 11.15 -18.72 8.83
N GLY A 13 9.86 -18.74 9.17
CA GLY A 13 9.24 -19.78 9.97
C GLY A 13 8.25 -19.23 11.00
N SER A 14 7.11 -18.67 10.59
CA SER A 14 5.84 -18.92 11.31
C SER A 14 4.62 -18.21 10.71
N GLN A 15 3.62 -19.04 10.45
CA GLN A 15 2.22 -18.87 10.86
C GLN A 15 1.39 -17.75 10.20
N ALA A 16 0.35 -18.22 9.50
CA ALA A 16 -0.82 -17.51 9.01
C ALA A 16 -0.67 -16.69 7.71
N ILE A 17 -0.20 -17.34 6.63
CA ILE A 17 -1.01 -17.26 5.41
C ILE A 17 -2.33 -17.93 5.80
N ARG A 18 -3.37 -17.14 6.11
CA ARG A 18 -4.72 -17.69 6.13
C ARG A 18 -4.90 -18.29 4.75
N ASN A 19 -4.91 -19.62 4.66
CA ASN A 19 -5.11 -20.37 3.45
C ASN A 19 -6.46 -19.93 2.87
N HIS A 20 -6.45 -18.89 2.04
CA HIS A 20 -7.58 -18.59 1.18
C HIS A 20 -7.62 -19.75 0.18
N PRO A 21 -8.76 -20.43 0.02
CA PRO A 21 -8.87 -21.62 -0.82
C PRO A 21 -8.30 -21.44 -2.23
N GLU A 22 -8.28 -20.19 -2.72
CA GLU A 22 -7.80 -19.78 -4.04
C GLU A 22 -6.39 -19.13 -4.09
N GLY A 23 -5.57 -19.22 -3.02
CA GLY A 23 -4.12 -18.98 -3.14
C GLY A 23 -3.65 -17.52 -3.24
N PHE A 24 -4.32 -16.58 -2.57
CA PHE A 24 -3.90 -15.18 -2.56
C PHE A 24 -3.04 -14.83 -1.33
N ALA A 25 -1.91 -14.13 -1.56
CA ALA A 25 -1.11 -13.53 -0.49
C ALA A 25 -1.54 -12.08 -0.26
N CYS A 26 -1.81 -11.71 1.00
CA CYS A 26 -2.13 -10.33 1.39
C CYS A 26 -0.89 -9.65 1.97
N VAL A 27 -0.54 -8.48 1.43
CA VAL A 27 0.54 -7.62 1.96
C VAL A 27 -0.06 -6.31 2.43
N LYS A 28 0.13 -5.99 3.72
CA LYS A 28 -0.30 -4.74 4.34
C LYS A 28 0.92 -3.95 4.83
N VAL A 29 1.02 -2.69 4.41
CA VAL A 29 2.03 -1.74 4.89
C VAL A 29 1.36 -0.77 5.87
N VAL A 30 1.98 -0.57 7.03
CA VAL A 30 1.51 0.36 8.06
C VAL A 30 2.70 1.19 8.54
N ASP A 31 2.53 2.50 8.60
CA ASP A 31 3.49 3.42 9.20
C ASP A 31 2.87 4.15 10.41
N SER A 32 3.73 4.77 11.22
CA SER A 32 3.33 5.58 12.38
C SER A 32 3.37 7.08 12.10
N GLY A 33 3.33 7.48 10.83
CA GLY A 33 3.32 8.88 10.42
C GLY A 33 2.00 9.58 10.75
N ILE A 34 1.93 10.86 10.39
CA ILE A 34 0.77 11.73 10.63
C ILE A 34 -0.48 11.31 9.84
N GLY A 35 -0.33 10.39 8.88
CA GLY A 35 -1.37 10.02 7.94
C GLY A 35 -1.52 11.01 6.79
N MET A 36 -2.64 10.92 6.09
CA MET A 36 -3.01 11.76 4.96
C MET A 36 -4.38 12.38 5.23
N SER A 37 -4.61 13.61 4.76
CA SER A 37 -5.94 14.21 4.73
C SER A 37 -6.81 13.53 3.67
N ASP A 38 -8.13 13.74 3.76
CA ASP A 38 -9.08 13.15 2.81
C ASP A 38 -8.84 13.62 1.38
N GLU A 39 -8.47 14.89 1.20
CA GLU A 39 -8.07 15.46 -0.10
C GLU A 39 -6.85 14.74 -0.68
N VAL A 40 -5.82 14.51 0.14
CA VAL A 40 -4.63 13.78 -0.31
C VAL A 40 -5.01 12.37 -0.73
N VAL A 41 -5.82 11.66 0.07
CA VAL A 41 -6.29 10.30 -0.23
C VAL A 41 -7.08 10.22 -1.54
N ALA A 42 -7.84 11.26 -1.89
CA ALA A 42 -8.57 11.30 -3.15
C ALA A 42 -7.65 11.33 -4.39
N HIS A 43 -6.46 11.94 -4.27
CA HIS A 43 -5.53 12.17 -5.39
C HIS A 43 -4.26 11.31 -5.35
N ILE A 44 -3.95 10.59 -4.26
CA ILE A 44 -2.65 9.89 -4.10
C ILE A 44 -2.31 8.85 -5.18
N PHE A 45 -3.30 8.39 -5.94
CA PHE A 45 -3.09 7.42 -7.02
C PHE A 45 -2.94 8.06 -8.40
N GLU A 46 -3.11 9.38 -8.51
CA GLU A 46 -2.91 10.11 -9.75
C GLU A 46 -1.41 10.16 -10.12
N PRO A 47 -1.04 9.97 -11.40
CA PRO A 47 0.32 10.15 -11.85
C PRO A 47 0.86 11.54 -11.51
N PHE A 48 2.09 11.59 -11.01
CA PHE A 48 2.82 12.81 -10.65
C PHE A 48 2.31 13.57 -9.42
N TYR A 49 1.21 13.14 -8.79
CA TYR A 49 0.74 13.76 -7.55
C TYR A 49 1.75 13.53 -6.40
N THR A 50 2.13 14.60 -5.70
CA THR A 50 2.96 14.51 -4.50
C THR A 50 2.80 15.72 -3.59
N THR A 51 2.82 15.48 -2.27
CA THR A 51 2.91 16.54 -1.25
C THR A 51 4.36 16.88 -0.88
N LYS A 52 5.33 16.18 -1.48
CA LYS A 52 6.76 16.43 -1.25
C LYS A 52 7.21 17.70 -1.94
N MET A 53 8.21 18.36 -1.37
CA MET A 53 8.86 19.51 -1.99
C MET A 53 9.44 19.18 -3.39
N PRO A 54 9.61 20.19 -4.26
CA PRO A 54 10.23 20.02 -5.57
C PRO A 54 11.57 19.28 -5.49
N GLY A 55 11.80 18.34 -6.40
CA GLY A 55 13.03 17.53 -6.46
C GLY A 55 13.13 16.42 -5.41
N LYS A 56 12.14 16.24 -4.52
CA LYS A 56 12.12 15.15 -3.51
C LYS A 56 11.28 13.93 -3.90
N GLY A 57 10.71 13.94 -5.11
CA GLY A 57 9.96 12.83 -5.65
C GLY A 57 9.33 13.16 -6.99
N THR A 58 9.00 12.12 -7.76
CA THR A 58 8.35 12.22 -9.07
C THR A 58 6.84 12.06 -9.00
N GLY A 59 6.27 11.63 -7.86
CA GLY A 59 4.84 11.33 -7.74
C GLY A 59 4.38 10.07 -8.51
N LEU A 60 5.30 9.18 -8.92
CA LEU A 60 4.95 7.98 -9.71
C LEU A 60 4.80 6.69 -8.90
N GLY A 61 5.09 6.70 -7.60
CA GLY A 61 5.15 5.49 -6.79
C GLY A 61 3.80 4.77 -6.67
N LEU A 62 2.80 5.45 -6.09
CA LEU A 62 1.49 4.88 -5.81
C LEU A 62 0.68 4.63 -7.09
N SER A 63 0.78 5.49 -8.10
CA SER A 63 0.14 5.28 -9.41
C SER A 63 0.65 4.01 -10.11
N THR A 64 1.95 3.73 -10.00
CA THR A 64 2.54 2.48 -10.53
C THR A 64 2.04 1.24 -9.78
N VAL A 65 1.98 1.30 -8.45
CA VAL A 65 1.50 0.17 -7.63
C VAL A 65 0.03 -0.11 -7.94
N PHE A 66 -0.80 0.92 -8.02
CA PHE A 66 -2.21 0.78 -8.37
C PHE A 66 -2.39 0.14 -9.76
N GLY A 67 -1.68 0.63 -10.79
CA GLY A 67 -1.75 0.06 -12.13
C GLY A 67 -1.33 -1.41 -12.20
N LYS A 68 -0.27 -1.80 -11.46
CA LYS A 68 0.18 -3.20 -11.40
C LYS A 68 -0.78 -4.11 -10.64
N ALA A 69 -1.36 -3.62 -9.54
CA ALA A 69 -2.32 -4.38 -8.75
C ALA A 69 -3.62 -4.64 -9.54
N SER A 70 -4.15 -3.62 -10.21
CA SER A 70 -5.38 -3.74 -11.01
C SER A 70 -5.24 -4.70 -12.18
N ARG A 71 -4.07 -4.79 -12.82
CA ARG A 71 -3.85 -5.71 -13.95
C ARG A 71 -3.86 -7.18 -13.55
N ARG A 72 -3.37 -7.52 -12.34
CA ARG A 72 -3.28 -8.91 -11.86
C ARG A 72 -4.56 -9.42 -11.20
N ALA A 73 -5.48 -8.53 -10.82
CA ALA A 73 -6.76 -8.93 -10.24
C ALA A 73 -7.84 -9.23 -11.30
N ALA A 74 -7.52 -9.03 -12.58
CA ALA A 74 -8.42 -9.27 -13.72
C ALA A 74 -8.15 -10.59 -14.46
N GLU A 75 -7.23 -11.42 -13.95
CA GLU A 75 -6.92 -12.79 -14.40
C GLU A 75 -7.24 -13.77 -13.26
#